data_AF-A0A8H3EI24-F1
#
_entry.id   AF-A0A8H3EI24-F1
#
_cell.length_a   1.000
_cell.length_b   1.000
_cell.length_c   1.000
_cell.angle_alpha   90.00
_cell.angle_beta   90.00
_cell.angle_gamma   90.00
#
_symmetry.space_group_name_H-M   'P 1'
#
loop_
_entity.id
_entity.type
_entity.pdbx_description
1 polymer ?
#
loop_
_entity_poly.entity_id
_entity_poly.type
_entity_poly.pdbx_seq_one_letter_code
_entity_poly.pdbx_strand_id
1 'polypeptide(L)'
;MVTPSCGPRGIVPPYDGKDRRIYLKGASQVFQLIQTARQAQNMKGNDNQRTTPVTVLLLALAIEGTLGAAVDTASDTWTAQKLSSLCDVMRRRLQTWCAGMFEVPDFIWNRVDPLDPNAALRTKIIWEVAYLQHTARDFIESQSVWGMLLKRTDTKFDPYMSLIQSTVFLYKVAVPLVNNPLVFGLFRKGLLEPALYALLFAERAEETTGEAHLEVLEELDNFMTRHLIRWIGDYPGHWSRLLDVAGAPNTFYSFVDLAVFYRLHQFYPCKDRLGLRPVSQ
;
A
#
# COMPACT_ATOMS: atom_id res chain seq x y z
N MET A 1 52.89 -8.51 -17.90
CA MET A 1 52.19 -7.88 -16.77
C MET A 1 50.70 -8.10 -16.98
N VAL A 2 50.10 -8.99 -16.19
CA VAL A 2 48.67 -9.30 -16.24
C VAL A 2 48.02 -8.59 -15.06
N THR A 3 47.14 -7.64 -15.32
CA THR A 3 46.33 -7.00 -14.28
C THR A 3 45.19 -7.94 -13.89
N PRO A 4 44.96 -8.21 -12.59
CA PRO A 4 43.84 -9.02 -12.17
C PRO A 4 42.56 -8.18 -12.26
N SER A 5 41.56 -8.70 -12.99
CA SER A 5 40.24 -8.08 -13.06
C SER A 5 39.49 -8.30 -11.74
N CYS A 6 39.21 -7.20 -11.04
CA CYS A 6 38.26 -7.20 -9.92
C CYS A 6 36.84 -7.29 -10.50
N GLY A 7 36.32 -8.51 -10.65
CA GLY A 7 34.89 -8.72 -10.77
C GLY A 7 34.16 -8.31 -9.49
N PRO A 8 32.89 -7.85 -9.56
CA PRO A 8 32.12 -7.50 -8.39
C PRO A 8 31.96 -8.74 -7.50
N ARG A 9 32.50 -8.66 -6.27
CA ARG A 9 32.31 -9.68 -5.24
C ARG A 9 30.83 -9.68 -4.86
N GLY A 10 30.06 -10.57 -5.48
CA GLY A 10 28.69 -10.83 -5.07
C GLY A 10 28.69 -11.27 -3.62
N ILE A 11 28.15 -10.42 -2.74
CA ILE A 11 27.78 -10.79 -1.38
C ILE A 11 26.58 -11.72 -1.52
N VAL A 12 26.84 -13.00 -1.77
CA VAL A 12 25.81 -14.05 -1.70
C VAL A 12 26.00 -14.70 -0.33
N PRO A 13 25.07 -14.51 0.62
CA PRO A 13 25.16 -15.18 1.90
C PRO A 13 25.11 -16.70 1.67
N PRO A 14 25.76 -17.50 2.53
CA PRO A 14 25.82 -18.95 2.39
C PRO A 14 24.47 -19.55 2.83
N TYR A 15 23.49 -19.57 1.93
CA TYR A 15 22.21 -20.25 2.17
C TYR A 15 22.19 -21.61 1.49
N ASP A 16 21.65 -22.60 2.19
CA ASP A 16 21.33 -23.90 1.61
C ASP A 16 20.33 -23.74 0.45
N GLY A 17 20.30 -24.72 -0.47
CA GLY A 17 19.52 -24.61 -1.71
C GLY A 17 17.99 -24.52 -1.53
N LYS A 18 17.43 -24.90 -0.36
CA LYS A 18 15.99 -24.76 -0.05
C LYS A 18 15.68 -23.36 0.46
N ASP A 19 16.49 -22.84 1.37
CA ASP A 19 16.37 -21.49 1.91
C ASP A 19 16.40 -20.45 0.78
N ARG A 20 17.32 -20.62 -0.18
CA ARG A 20 17.46 -19.73 -1.33
C ARG A 20 16.17 -19.59 -2.15
N ARG A 21 15.34 -20.64 -2.27
CA ARG A 21 14.09 -20.57 -3.04
C ARG A 21 13.02 -19.73 -2.35
N ILE A 22 12.91 -19.85 -1.03
CA ILE A 22 11.95 -19.08 -0.22
C ILE A 22 12.30 -17.59 -0.28
N TYR A 23 13.59 -17.26 -0.12
CA TYR A 23 14.09 -15.89 -0.24
C TYR A 23 13.77 -15.26 -1.60
N LEU A 24 14.00 -16.01 -2.69
CA LEU A 24 13.74 -15.50 -4.05
C LEU A 24 12.25 -15.29 -4.34
N LYS A 25 11.37 -16.15 -3.83
CA LYS A 25 9.91 -15.98 -3.98
C LYS A 25 9.44 -14.72 -3.22
N GLY A 26 9.79 -14.63 -1.94
CA GLY A 26 9.39 -13.49 -1.10
C GLY A 26 9.95 -12.16 -1.62
N ALA A 27 11.22 -12.14 -2.04
CA ALA A 27 11.83 -10.97 -2.66
C ALA A 27 11.08 -10.55 -3.93
N SER A 28 10.74 -11.50 -4.80
CA SER A 28 10.00 -11.22 -6.03
C SER A 28 8.64 -10.58 -5.76
N GLN A 29 7.89 -11.09 -4.78
CA GLN A 29 6.60 -10.54 -4.40
C GLN A 29 6.75 -9.10 -3.88
N VAL A 30 7.75 -8.85 -3.02
CA VAL A 30 8.05 -7.50 -2.52
C VAL A 30 8.38 -6.54 -3.67
N PHE A 31 9.23 -6.95 -4.61
CA PHE A 31 9.59 -6.11 -5.76
C PHE A 31 8.37 -5.80 -6.64
N GLN A 32 7.49 -6.78 -6.86
CA GLN A 32 6.21 -6.58 -7.56
C GLN A 32 5.30 -5.59 -6.84
N LEU A 33 5.06 -5.76 -5.54
CA LEU A 33 4.22 -4.82 -4.78
C LEU A 33 4.74 -3.38 -4.86
N ILE A 34 6.05 -3.21 -4.68
CA ILE A 34 6.67 -1.88 -4.73
C ILE A 34 6.60 -1.29 -6.14
N GLN A 35 6.89 -2.07 -7.19
CA GLN A 35 6.83 -1.56 -8.56
C GLN A 35 5.38 -1.22 -8.96
N THR A 36 4.43 -2.11 -8.65
CA THR A 36 3.00 -1.91 -8.89
C THR A 36 2.51 -0.63 -8.23
N ALA A 37 2.87 -0.42 -6.97
CA ALA A 37 2.47 0.79 -6.26
C ALA A 37 3.03 2.08 -6.90
N ARG A 38 4.27 2.04 -7.39
CA ARG A 38 4.90 3.18 -8.06
C ARG A 38 4.31 3.46 -9.44
N GLN A 39 4.03 2.41 -10.22
CA GLN A 39 3.41 2.56 -11.54
C GLN A 39 2.05 3.25 -11.44
N ALA A 40 1.24 2.88 -10.45
CA ALA A 40 -0.04 3.53 -10.18
C ALA A 40 0.09 5.03 -9.84
N GLN A 41 1.24 5.46 -9.33
CA GLN A 41 1.50 6.85 -8.92
C GLN A 41 1.98 7.74 -10.06
N ASN A 42 2.89 7.24 -10.89
CA ASN A 42 3.50 8.03 -11.98
C ASN A 42 2.47 8.56 -12.98
N MET A 43 1.28 7.96 -13.06
CA MET A 43 0.24 8.36 -14.02
C MET A 43 -0.54 9.61 -13.62
N LYS A 44 -0.40 10.10 -12.37
CA LYS A 44 -1.02 11.38 -11.96
C LYS A 44 -0.28 12.62 -12.47
N GLY A 45 0.80 12.45 -13.24
CA GLY A 45 1.48 13.53 -13.99
C GLY A 45 2.07 14.65 -13.11
N ASN A 46 2.20 14.40 -11.80
CA ASN A 46 2.66 15.39 -10.85
C ASN A 46 4.10 15.10 -10.45
N ASP A 47 5.05 15.43 -11.33
CA ASP A 47 6.49 15.18 -11.18
C ASP A 47 7.09 15.77 -9.89
N ASN A 48 6.39 16.69 -9.22
CA ASN A 48 6.82 17.34 -7.98
C ASN A 48 6.19 16.79 -6.69
N GLN A 49 5.21 15.87 -6.77
CA GLN A 49 4.67 15.24 -5.57
C GLN A 49 5.50 14.01 -5.22
N ARG A 50 6.15 14.07 -4.05
CA ARG A 50 6.74 12.91 -3.39
C ARG A 50 5.75 11.74 -3.51
N THR A 51 6.14 10.72 -4.26
CA THR A 51 5.43 9.44 -4.34
C THR A 51 5.13 9.01 -2.91
N THR A 52 3.87 8.89 -2.46
CA THR A 52 3.65 8.35 -1.10
C THR A 52 4.11 6.90 -1.14
N PRO A 53 5.22 6.54 -0.51
CA PRO A 53 5.82 5.22 -0.67
C PRO A 53 4.91 4.17 -0.04
N VAL A 54 5.02 2.94 -0.53
CA VAL A 54 4.42 1.79 0.14
C VAL A 54 4.98 1.75 1.56
N THR A 55 4.11 1.72 2.56
CA THR A 55 4.57 1.64 3.94
C THR A 55 4.99 0.21 4.27
N VAL A 56 5.90 0.06 5.24
CA VAL A 56 6.35 -1.25 5.73
C VAL A 56 5.16 -2.08 6.22
N LEU A 57 4.20 -1.45 6.89
CA LEU A 57 3.00 -2.13 7.36
C LEU A 57 2.15 -2.62 6.20
N LEU A 58 1.91 -1.77 5.19
CA LEU A 58 1.13 -2.16 4.01
C LEU A 58 1.79 -3.33 3.28
N LEU A 59 3.11 -3.31 3.09
CA LEU A 59 3.86 -4.46 2.52
C LEU A 59 3.73 -5.70 3.38
N ALA A 60 3.86 -5.57 4.69
CA ALA A 60 3.77 -6.70 5.59
C ALA A 60 2.40 -7.36 5.51
N LEU A 61 1.34 -6.54 5.44
CA LEU A 61 -0.04 -7.00 5.26
C LEU A 61 -0.28 -7.61 3.89
N ALA A 62 0.33 -7.08 2.83
CA ALA A 62 0.22 -7.63 1.47
C ALA A 62 0.94 -8.98 1.32
N ILE A 63 2.04 -9.20 2.06
CA ILE A 63 2.80 -10.44 2.03
C ILE A 63 2.22 -11.51 2.98
N GLU A 64 1.80 -11.11 4.19
CA GLU A 64 1.27 -12.03 5.20
C GLU A 64 -0.24 -12.26 5.10
N GLY A 65 -0.95 -11.34 4.45
CA GLY A 65 -2.39 -11.44 4.27
C GLY A 65 -2.77 -12.70 3.50
N THR A 66 -3.52 -13.58 4.13
CA THR A 66 -4.23 -14.64 3.41
C THR A 66 -5.25 -13.97 2.50
N LEU A 67 -5.07 -14.09 1.18
CA LEU A 67 -6.04 -13.67 0.17
C LEU A 67 -7.45 -14.12 0.61
N GLY A 68 -8.37 -13.18 0.81
CA GLY A 68 -9.74 -13.42 1.29
C GLY A 68 -10.01 -13.03 2.74
N ALA A 69 -9.00 -13.03 3.61
CA ALA A 69 -9.17 -12.60 5.01
C ALA A 69 -9.55 -11.12 5.12
N ALA A 70 -9.23 -10.27 4.15
CA ALA A 70 -9.63 -8.86 4.22
C ALA A 70 -11.15 -8.67 4.31
N VAL A 71 -11.94 -9.53 3.66
CA VAL A 71 -13.41 -9.48 3.70
C VAL A 71 -13.93 -10.18 4.96
N ASP A 72 -13.46 -11.40 5.21
CA ASP A 72 -14.00 -12.26 6.29
C ASP A 72 -13.46 -11.96 7.68
N THR A 73 -12.32 -11.26 7.81
CA THR A 73 -11.76 -10.95 9.12
C THR A 73 -12.72 -10.01 9.83
N ALA A 74 -13.31 -10.54 10.90
CA ALA A 74 -13.95 -9.73 11.92
C ALA A 74 -13.02 -8.58 12.28
N SER A 75 -13.57 -7.40 12.57
CA SER A 75 -12.79 -6.21 12.93
C SER A 75 -12.16 -6.33 14.33
N ASP A 76 -11.56 -7.47 14.62
CA ASP A 76 -10.78 -7.74 15.82
C ASP A 76 -9.54 -6.86 15.77
N THR A 77 -9.48 -5.95 16.72
CA THR A 77 -8.41 -4.98 16.83
C THR A 77 -7.11 -5.72 17.16
N TRP A 78 -6.16 -5.64 16.23
CA TRP A 78 -4.81 -6.12 16.52
C TRP A 78 -4.19 -5.19 17.57
N THR A 79 -3.41 -5.77 18.49
CA THR A 79 -2.70 -4.95 19.47
C THR A 79 -1.60 -4.13 18.79
N ALA A 80 -1.26 -2.99 19.39
CA ALA A 80 -0.21 -2.15 18.83
C ALA A 80 1.15 -2.88 18.76
N GLN A 81 1.39 -3.75 19.73
CA GLN A 81 2.57 -4.62 19.78
C GLN A 81 2.60 -5.60 18.61
N LYS A 82 1.46 -6.19 18.22
CA LYS A 82 1.39 -7.12 17.08
C LYS A 82 1.74 -6.41 15.77
N LEU A 83 1.15 -5.24 15.51
CA LEU A 83 1.46 -4.46 14.31
C LEU A 83 2.92 -3.97 14.30
N SER A 84 3.43 -3.55 15.46
CA SER A 84 4.83 -3.15 15.60
C SER A 84 5.79 -4.30 15.30
N SER A 85 5.48 -5.49 15.81
CA SER A 85 6.23 -6.72 15.53
C SER A 85 6.19 -7.09 14.05
N LEU A 86 5.02 -6.95 13.41
CA LEU A 86 4.85 -7.18 11.99
C LEU A 86 5.74 -6.26 11.15
N CYS A 87 5.79 -4.96 11.49
CA CYS A 87 6.70 -4.02 10.83
C CYS A 87 8.18 -4.41 11.00
N ASP A 88 8.59 -4.84 12.19
CA ASP A 88 9.98 -5.25 12.46
C ASP A 88 10.36 -6.55 11.74
N VAL A 89 9.42 -7.49 11.60
CA VAL A 89 9.59 -8.69 10.77
C VAL A 89 9.75 -8.28 9.31
N MET A 90 8.87 -7.42 8.79
CA MET A 90 8.94 -7.00 7.39
C MET A 90 10.21 -6.20 7.09
N ARG A 91 10.65 -5.32 7.98
CA ARG A 91 11.96 -4.63 7.86
C ARG A 91 13.12 -5.63 7.74
N ARG A 92 13.16 -6.64 8.62
CA ARG A 92 14.18 -7.71 8.55
C ARG A 92 14.09 -8.50 7.24
N ARG A 93 12.87 -8.74 6.73
CA ARG A 93 12.67 -9.36 5.41
C ARG A 93 13.17 -8.48 4.28
N LEU A 94 12.92 -7.17 4.29
CA LEU A 94 13.49 -6.26 3.29
C LEU A 94 15.02 -6.32 3.26
N GLN A 95 15.66 -6.36 4.43
CA GLN A 95 17.12 -6.48 4.52
C GLN A 95 17.63 -7.83 4.01
N THR A 96 16.97 -8.93 4.38
CA THR A 96 17.44 -10.29 4.08
C THR A 96 17.01 -10.80 2.69
N TRP A 97 15.75 -10.59 2.31
CA TRP A 97 15.17 -11.07 1.05
C TRP A 97 15.62 -10.20 -0.13
N CYS A 98 15.63 -8.89 0.06
CA CYS A 98 15.98 -7.94 -1.00
C CYS A 98 17.45 -7.50 -0.93
N ALA A 99 18.30 -8.22 -0.19
CA ALA A 99 19.74 -7.97 -0.09
C ALA A 99 20.11 -6.50 0.23
N GLY A 100 19.30 -5.83 1.06
CA GLY A 100 19.50 -4.42 1.41
C GLY A 100 19.21 -3.42 0.30
N MET A 101 18.53 -3.81 -0.79
CA MET A 101 18.14 -2.89 -1.86
C MET A 101 17.09 -1.86 -1.43
N PHE A 102 16.40 -2.13 -0.33
CA PHE A 102 15.44 -1.22 0.27
C PHE A 102 15.93 -0.72 1.63
N GLU A 103 15.62 0.54 1.90
CA GLU A 103 15.72 1.15 3.21
C GLU A 103 14.34 1.51 3.76
N VAL A 104 14.27 1.51 5.09
CA VAL A 104 13.12 2.04 5.84
C VAL A 104 13.71 3.20 6.63
N PRO A 105 13.57 4.46 6.16
CA PRO A 105 14.15 5.59 6.84
C PRO A 105 13.67 5.64 8.29
N ASP A 106 14.61 5.73 9.23
CA ASP A 106 14.25 5.97 10.61
C ASP A 106 13.68 7.39 10.70
N PHE A 107 12.37 7.47 10.84
CA PHE A 107 11.69 8.75 10.96
C PHE A 107 12.08 9.39 12.31
N ILE A 108 12.89 10.44 12.27
CA ILE A 108 13.33 11.19 13.45
C ILE A 108 12.14 11.97 14.01
N TRP A 109 11.71 11.63 15.23
CA TRP A 109 10.65 12.36 15.91
C TRP A 109 11.19 13.35 16.94
N ASN A 110 10.86 14.63 16.73
CA ASN A 110 10.89 15.67 17.76
C ASN A 110 9.47 16.00 18.29
N ARG A 111 8.44 15.20 17.96
CA ARG A 111 7.01 15.59 18.17
C ARG A 111 6.05 14.50 18.67
N VAL A 112 6.47 13.28 19.02
CA VAL A 112 5.53 12.33 19.68
C VAL A 112 5.62 12.52 21.18
N ASP A 113 4.45 12.52 21.82
CA ASP A 113 4.36 12.45 23.27
C ASP A 113 4.98 11.12 23.76
N PRO A 114 6.08 11.15 24.55
CA PRO A 114 6.69 9.94 25.06
C PRO A 114 5.79 9.16 26.03
N LEU A 115 4.70 9.76 26.53
CA LEU A 115 3.75 9.12 27.42
C LEU A 115 2.68 8.31 26.68
N ASP A 116 2.60 8.43 25.36
CA ASP A 116 1.62 7.71 24.56
C ASP A 116 2.12 6.28 24.22
N PRO A 117 1.48 5.22 24.73
CA PRO A 117 1.92 3.83 24.50
C PRO A 117 1.80 3.41 23.03
N ASN A 118 1.01 4.12 22.22
CA ASN A 118 0.86 3.85 20.79
C ASN A 118 1.76 4.75 19.92
N ALA A 119 2.50 5.69 20.53
CA ALA A 119 3.39 6.63 19.86
C ALA A 119 4.26 5.94 18.82
N ALA A 120 5.00 4.93 19.26
CA ALA A 120 5.90 4.16 18.42
C ALA A 120 5.18 3.48 17.26
N LEU A 121 4.00 2.89 17.47
CA LEU A 121 3.27 2.26 16.36
C LEU A 121 2.81 3.29 15.32
N ARG A 122 2.31 4.46 15.75
CA ARG A 122 1.86 5.51 14.82
C ARG A 122 2.97 5.90 13.85
N THR A 123 4.22 5.93 14.32
CA THR A 123 5.38 6.18 13.47
C THR A 123 5.62 5.05 12.49
N LYS A 124 5.47 3.78 12.93
CA LYS A 124 5.69 2.60 12.08
C LYS A 124 4.64 2.44 10.98
N ILE A 125 3.40 2.88 11.22
CA ILE A 125 2.31 2.80 10.22
C ILE A 125 2.66 3.62 8.97
N ILE A 126 3.34 4.76 9.16
CA ILE A 126 3.76 5.67 8.09
C ILE A 126 5.21 5.43 7.64
N TRP A 127 5.88 4.36 8.09
CA TRP A 127 7.25 4.09 7.66
C TRP A 127 7.27 3.68 6.20
N GLU A 128 7.82 4.56 5.39
CA GLU A 128 7.94 4.44 3.95
C GLU A 128 9.06 3.48 3.56
N VAL A 129 8.85 2.70 2.50
CA VAL A 129 9.90 1.87 1.91
C VAL A 129 10.48 2.58 0.70
N ALA A 130 11.78 2.83 0.73
CA ALA A 130 12.51 3.49 -0.34
C ALA A 130 13.63 2.59 -0.88
N TYR A 131 14.04 2.81 -2.13
CA TYR A 131 15.25 2.19 -2.66
C TYR A 131 16.47 2.83 -2.01
N LEU A 132 17.42 2.02 -1.54
CA LEU A 132 18.65 2.52 -0.94
C LEU A 132 19.49 3.36 -1.91
N GLN A 133 19.45 3.02 -3.21
CA GLN A 133 20.18 3.73 -4.27
C GLN A 133 19.35 3.80 -5.56
N HIS A 134 19.47 4.90 -6.30
CA HIS A 134 18.84 5.04 -7.62
C HIS A 134 19.29 3.94 -8.59
N THR A 135 20.58 3.58 -8.56
CA THR A 135 21.15 2.50 -9.40
C THR A 135 20.56 1.13 -9.08
N ALA A 136 20.20 0.87 -7.82
CA ALA A 136 19.53 -0.38 -7.43
C ALA A 136 18.15 -0.47 -8.08
N ARG A 137 17.41 0.65 -8.11
CA ARG A 137 16.14 0.75 -8.82
C ARG A 137 16.31 0.45 -10.31
N ASP A 138 17.21 1.15 -10.98
CA ASP A 138 17.42 0.99 -12.44
C ASP A 138 17.80 -0.45 -12.79
N PHE A 139 18.61 -1.10 -11.96
CA PHE A 139 18.99 -2.49 -12.11
C PHE A 139 17.78 -3.44 -12.00
N ILE A 140 16.96 -3.28 -10.95
CA ILE A 140 15.78 -4.13 -10.72
C ILE A 140 14.72 -3.94 -11.81
N GLU A 141 14.49 -2.69 -12.21
CA GLU A 141 13.49 -2.32 -13.22
C GLU A 141 13.96 -2.65 -14.65
N SER A 142 15.21 -3.08 -14.84
CA SER A 142 15.68 -3.56 -16.14
C SER A 142 14.90 -4.80 -16.60
N GLN A 143 14.59 -4.87 -17.90
CA GLN A 143 13.73 -5.92 -18.47
C GLN A 143 14.23 -7.35 -18.17
N SER A 144 15.54 -7.55 -18.16
CA SER A 144 16.16 -8.85 -17.89
C SER A 144 15.98 -9.28 -16.44
N VAL A 145 16.24 -8.37 -15.48
CA VAL A 145 16.07 -8.62 -14.05
C VAL A 145 14.60 -8.77 -13.70
N TRP A 146 13.75 -7.89 -14.23
CA TRP A 146 12.31 -7.97 -14.03
C TRP A 146 11.72 -9.29 -14.52
N GLY A 147 12.10 -9.74 -15.72
CA GLY A 147 11.68 -11.04 -16.23
C GLY A 147 12.15 -12.22 -15.38
N MET A 148 13.30 -12.10 -14.70
CA MET A 148 13.74 -13.12 -13.73
C MET A 148 12.90 -13.10 -12.46
N LEU A 149 12.54 -11.92 -11.94
CA LEU A 149 11.67 -11.80 -10.77
C LEU A 149 10.31 -12.43 -11.05
N LEU A 150 9.65 -12.05 -12.15
CA LEU A 150 8.34 -12.60 -12.52
C LEU A 150 8.35 -14.15 -12.58
N LYS A 151 9.40 -14.76 -13.14
CA LYS A 151 9.56 -16.23 -13.19
C LYS A 151 9.70 -16.92 -11.82
N ARG A 152 10.03 -16.17 -10.75
CA ARG A 152 10.19 -16.69 -9.38
C ARG A 152 8.93 -16.52 -8.54
N THR A 153 7.92 -15.87 -9.08
CA THR A 153 6.66 -15.57 -8.41
C THR A 153 5.70 -16.75 -8.52
N ASP A 154 4.83 -16.89 -7.53
CA ASP A 154 3.68 -17.78 -7.65
C ASP A 154 2.77 -17.29 -8.80
N THR A 155 2.27 -18.19 -9.63
CA THR A 155 1.32 -17.82 -10.69
C THR A 155 -0.01 -17.31 -10.14
N LYS A 156 -0.30 -17.59 -8.86
CA LYS A 156 -1.49 -17.10 -8.15
C LYS A 156 -1.30 -15.74 -7.49
N PHE A 157 -0.09 -15.19 -7.48
CA PHE A 157 0.17 -13.92 -6.82
C PHE A 157 -0.25 -12.76 -7.71
N ASP A 158 -1.25 -12.01 -7.26
CA ASP A 158 -1.68 -10.77 -7.89
C ASP A 158 -1.24 -9.58 -7.02
N PRO A 159 -0.31 -8.73 -7.49
CA PRO A 159 0.15 -7.60 -6.71
C PRO A 159 -0.92 -6.51 -6.53
N TYR A 160 -1.81 -6.30 -7.49
CA TYR A 160 -2.88 -5.30 -7.37
C TYR A 160 -3.88 -5.75 -6.30
N MET A 161 -4.39 -6.97 -6.41
CA MET A 161 -5.33 -7.52 -5.43
C MET A 161 -4.73 -7.55 -4.02
N SER A 162 -3.46 -7.93 -3.89
CA SER A 162 -2.74 -7.95 -2.61
C SER A 162 -2.64 -6.54 -1.98
N LEU A 163 -2.42 -5.50 -2.80
CA LEU A 163 -2.37 -4.11 -2.33
C LEU A 163 -3.76 -3.56 -1.94
N ILE A 164 -4.80 -3.88 -2.71
CA ILE A 164 -6.18 -3.48 -2.40
C ILE A 164 -6.62 -4.13 -1.09
N GLN A 165 -6.42 -5.44 -0.94
CA GLN A 165 -6.78 -6.17 0.27
C GLN A 165 -5.97 -5.72 1.50
N SER A 166 -4.67 -5.50 1.35
CA SER A 166 -3.84 -5.02 2.47
C SER A 166 -4.25 -3.62 2.91
N THR A 167 -4.77 -2.79 2.00
CA THR A 167 -5.38 -1.50 2.35
C THR A 167 -6.62 -1.68 3.22
N VAL A 168 -7.57 -2.53 2.83
CA VAL A 168 -8.76 -2.82 3.65
C VAL A 168 -8.36 -3.34 5.02
N PHE A 169 -7.40 -4.28 5.03
CA PHE A 169 -6.92 -4.88 6.26
C PHE A 169 -6.25 -3.85 7.17
N LEU A 170 -5.43 -2.94 6.60
CA LEU A 170 -4.83 -1.82 7.32
C LEU A 170 -5.89 -1.00 8.05
N TYR A 171 -7.02 -0.68 7.38
CA TYR A 171 -8.13 0.03 8.02
C TYR A 171 -8.75 -0.76 9.17
N LYS A 172 -8.99 -2.05 8.98
CA LYS A 172 -9.57 -2.94 10.00
C LYS A 172 -8.68 -3.06 11.24
N VAL A 173 -7.36 -3.18 11.06
CA VAL A 173 -6.46 -3.52 12.18
C VAL A 173 -5.75 -2.33 12.80
N ALA A 174 -5.36 -1.33 12.00
CA ALA A 174 -4.52 -0.24 12.48
C ALA A 174 -5.35 0.96 12.94
N VAL A 175 -6.44 1.28 12.24
CA VAL A 175 -7.15 2.54 12.50
C VAL A 175 -7.93 2.58 13.82
N PRO A 176 -8.47 1.47 14.35
CA PRO A 176 -9.00 1.45 15.72
C PRO A 176 -7.99 1.87 16.81
N LEU A 177 -6.69 1.72 16.56
CA LEU A 177 -5.63 2.15 17.50
C LEU A 177 -5.35 3.66 17.42
N VAL A 178 -5.92 4.34 16.40
CA VAL A 178 -5.79 5.76 16.13
C VAL A 178 -7.04 6.53 16.62
N ASN A 179 -7.87 5.91 17.47
CA ASN A 179 -9.10 6.44 18.09
C ASN A 179 -8.98 7.79 18.87
N ASN A 180 -7.85 8.49 18.79
CA ASN A 180 -7.66 9.81 19.36
C ASN A 180 -7.90 10.88 18.27
N PRO A 181 -8.92 11.76 18.43
CA PRO A 181 -9.24 12.81 17.45
C PRO A 181 -8.09 13.75 17.10
N LEU A 182 -7.20 14.04 18.06
CA LEU A 182 -6.00 14.87 17.81
C LEU A 182 -5.03 14.18 16.86
N VAL A 183 -4.92 12.86 17.00
CA VAL A 183 -4.10 12.03 16.12
C VAL A 183 -4.80 11.90 14.77
N PHE A 184 -6.12 11.73 14.72
CA PHE A 184 -6.83 11.72 13.45
C PHE A 184 -6.54 12.98 12.62
N GLY A 185 -6.52 14.17 13.23
CA GLY A 185 -6.16 15.41 12.56
C GLY A 185 -4.74 15.42 11.97
N LEU A 186 -3.75 14.91 12.70
CA LEU A 186 -2.35 14.82 12.26
C LEU A 186 -2.15 13.79 11.16
N PHE A 187 -2.92 12.70 11.18
CA PHE A 187 -2.79 11.58 10.26
C PHE A 187 -3.88 11.56 9.19
N ARG A 188 -4.75 12.58 9.11
CA ARG A 188 -5.88 12.62 8.15
C ARG A 188 -5.43 12.33 6.71
N LYS A 189 -4.32 12.92 6.28
CA LYS A 189 -3.76 12.64 4.94
C LYS A 189 -3.28 11.19 4.85
N GLY A 190 -2.44 10.74 5.79
CA GLY A 190 -1.93 9.35 5.83
C GLY A 190 -3.01 8.27 6.05
N LEU A 191 -4.17 8.63 6.59
CA LEU A 191 -5.31 7.73 6.79
C LEU A 191 -6.29 7.73 5.62
N LEU A 192 -6.26 8.70 4.72
CA LEU A 192 -7.14 8.70 3.55
C LEU A 192 -6.40 8.27 2.29
N GLU A 193 -5.10 8.53 2.24
CA GLU A 193 -4.23 8.16 1.12
C GLU A 193 -4.27 6.67 0.77
N PRO A 194 -4.20 5.72 1.72
CA PRO A 194 -4.30 4.30 1.38
C PRO A 194 -5.60 3.95 0.63
N ALA A 195 -6.74 4.58 0.98
CA ALA A 195 -8.00 4.31 0.30
C ALA A 195 -7.98 4.82 -1.14
N LEU A 196 -7.35 5.97 -1.40
CA LEU A 196 -7.12 6.47 -2.75
C LEU A 196 -6.20 5.54 -3.55
N TYR A 197 -5.19 4.97 -2.90
CA TYR A 197 -4.31 4.00 -3.53
C TYR A 197 -5.02 2.70 -3.89
N ALA A 198 -5.92 2.20 -3.05
CA ALA A 198 -6.76 1.05 -3.41
C ALA A 198 -7.58 1.29 -4.68
N LEU A 199 -8.15 2.49 -4.85
CA LEU A 199 -8.87 2.86 -6.08
C LEU A 199 -7.95 2.90 -7.31
N LEU A 200 -6.73 3.44 -7.16
CA LEU A 200 -5.72 3.43 -8.23
C LEU A 200 -5.27 2.01 -8.58
N PHE A 201 -5.08 1.14 -7.60
CA PHE A 201 -4.71 -0.25 -7.84
C PHE A 201 -5.84 -1.00 -8.52
N ALA A 202 -7.10 -0.72 -8.17
CA ALA A 202 -8.25 -1.30 -8.84
C ALA A 202 -8.40 -0.83 -10.29
N GLU A 203 -8.13 0.45 -10.60
CA GLU A 203 -8.13 0.97 -11.97
C GLU A 203 -7.13 0.17 -12.82
N ARG A 204 -5.92 -0.02 -12.30
CA ARG A 204 -4.87 -0.76 -13.00
C ARG A 204 -5.16 -2.25 -13.09
N ALA A 205 -5.74 -2.84 -12.05
CA ALA A 205 -6.19 -4.23 -12.09
C ALA A 205 -7.23 -4.42 -13.20
N GLU A 206 -8.20 -3.52 -13.31
CA GLU A 206 -9.24 -3.57 -14.33
C GLU A 206 -8.66 -3.39 -15.73
N GLU A 207 -7.77 -2.43 -15.95
CA GLU A 207 -7.10 -2.24 -17.24
C GLU A 207 -6.28 -3.46 -17.67
N THR A 208 -5.62 -4.15 -16.72
CA THR A 208 -4.70 -5.25 -17.02
C THR A 208 -5.37 -6.61 -17.09
N THR A 209 -6.40 -6.84 -16.27
CA THR A 209 -7.05 -8.16 -16.10
C THR A 209 -8.52 -8.17 -16.47
N GLY A 210 -9.16 -6.99 -16.61
CA GLY A 210 -10.60 -6.85 -16.75
C GLY A 210 -11.36 -6.82 -15.42
N GLU A 211 -10.69 -7.06 -14.29
CA GLU A 211 -11.30 -7.15 -12.96
C GLU A 211 -10.90 -5.99 -12.04
N ALA A 212 -11.87 -5.24 -11.53
CA ALA A 212 -11.66 -4.14 -10.58
C ALA A 212 -11.67 -4.60 -9.10
N HIS A 213 -11.95 -5.88 -8.84
CA HIS A 213 -12.10 -6.46 -7.49
C HIS A 213 -13.15 -5.73 -6.63
N LEU A 214 -14.35 -5.55 -7.18
CA LEU A 214 -15.45 -4.77 -6.59
C LEU A 214 -15.75 -5.16 -5.14
N GLU A 215 -15.79 -6.45 -4.81
CA GLU A 215 -16.12 -6.93 -3.47
C GLU A 215 -15.19 -6.35 -2.39
N VAL A 216 -13.89 -6.23 -2.69
CA VAL A 216 -12.91 -5.68 -1.75
C VAL A 216 -13.05 -4.17 -1.63
N LEU A 217 -13.39 -3.49 -2.72
CA LEU A 217 -13.65 -2.05 -2.74
C LEU A 217 -14.94 -1.68 -2.00
N GLU A 218 -15.98 -2.49 -2.14
CA GLU A 218 -17.23 -2.33 -1.38
C GLU A 218 -16.97 -2.54 0.12
N GLU A 219 -16.13 -3.52 0.50
CA GLU A 219 -15.75 -3.70 1.89
C GLU A 219 -14.91 -2.52 2.42
N LEU A 220 -14.00 -1.96 1.60
CA LEU A 220 -13.30 -0.73 1.93
C LEU A 220 -14.28 0.40 2.24
N ASP A 221 -15.23 0.62 1.33
CA ASP A 221 -16.22 1.68 1.45
C ASP A 221 -17.11 1.51 2.68
N ASN A 222 -17.63 0.30 2.86
CA ASN A 222 -18.47 -0.07 3.99
C ASN A 222 -17.74 0.13 5.32
N PHE A 223 -16.48 -0.30 5.41
CA PHE A 223 -15.68 -0.14 6.61
C PHE A 223 -15.42 1.34 6.89
N MET A 224 -14.99 2.10 5.90
CA MET A 224 -14.73 3.53 6.03
C MET A 224 -15.99 4.29 6.44
N THR A 225 -17.13 4.05 5.78
CA THR A 225 -18.41 4.67 6.14
C THR A 225 -18.83 4.34 7.57
N ARG A 226 -18.69 3.09 8.02
CA ARG A 226 -19.11 2.67 9.37
C ARG A 226 -18.19 3.21 10.47
N HIS A 227 -16.88 3.25 10.23
CA HIS A 227 -15.89 3.48 11.29
C HIS A 227 -15.27 4.88 11.23
N LEU A 228 -14.99 5.40 10.03
CA LEU A 228 -14.37 6.72 9.87
C LEU A 228 -15.30 7.84 10.33
N ILE A 229 -16.61 7.72 10.07
CA ILE A 229 -17.60 8.70 10.54
C ILE A 229 -17.55 8.81 12.07
N ARG A 230 -17.51 7.67 12.78
CA ARG A 230 -17.41 7.66 14.25
C ARG A 230 -16.16 8.36 14.78
N TRP A 231 -15.06 8.35 14.02
CA TRP A 231 -13.79 8.97 14.44
C TRP A 231 -13.75 10.47 14.22
N ILE A 232 -14.51 10.97 13.26
CA ILE A 232 -14.56 12.40 12.90
C ILE A 232 -15.65 13.13 13.69
N GLY A 233 -16.53 12.39 14.36
CA GLY A 233 -17.65 12.91 15.16
C GLY A 233 -18.96 12.87 14.38
N ASP A 234 -19.87 13.81 14.63
CA ASP A 234 -21.17 13.92 13.95
C ASP A 234 -21.03 14.43 12.50
N TYR A 235 -20.18 13.79 11.70
CA TYR A 235 -20.03 14.11 10.29
C TYR A 235 -21.19 13.49 9.50
N PRO A 236 -22.12 14.28 8.93
CA PRO A 236 -23.34 13.75 8.31
C PRO A 236 -23.12 13.24 6.88
N GLY A 237 -21.87 13.19 6.40
CA GLY A 237 -21.53 12.90 5.01
C GLY A 237 -20.77 11.60 4.82
N HIS A 238 -20.69 11.16 3.57
CA HIS A 238 -19.82 10.07 3.15
C HIS A 238 -18.35 10.45 3.31
N TRP A 239 -17.48 9.49 3.67
CA TRP A 239 -16.06 9.76 3.91
C TRP A 239 -15.32 10.31 2.68
N SER A 240 -15.82 10.02 1.48
CA SER A 240 -15.29 10.55 0.22
C SER A 240 -15.22 12.08 0.19
N ARG A 241 -16.11 12.77 0.90
CA ARG A 241 -16.12 14.24 0.98
C ARG A 241 -14.94 14.80 1.76
N LEU A 242 -14.29 13.97 2.56
CA LEU A 242 -13.12 14.38 3.35
C LEU A 242 -11.84 14.37 2.53
N LEU A 243 -11.90 13.81 1.32
CA LEU A 243 -10.79 13.77 0.39
C LEU A 243 -10.61 15.14 -0.24
N ASP A 244 -9.47 15.75 0.07
CA ASP A 244 -8.97 16.93 -0.63
C ASP A 244 -8.14 16.44 -1.82
N VAL A 245 -8.83 16.09 -2.91
CA VAL A 245 -8.16 15.73 -4.16
C VAL A 245 -7.84 17.04 -4.88
N ALA A 246 -6.56 17.29 -5.15
CA ALA A 246 -6.10 18.50 -5.82
C ALA A 246 -6.93 18.79 -7.09
N GLY A 247 -7.69 19.89 -7.06
CA GLY A 247 -8.57 20.32 -8.15
C GLY A 247 -10.05 19.94 -8.02
N ALA A 248 -10.46 19.19 -6.98
CA ALA A 248 -11.84 18.77 -6.78
C ALA A 248 -12.26 18.67 -5.29
N PRO A 249 -12.15 19.76 -4.50
CA PRO A 249 -12.60 19.75 -3.11
C PRO A 249 -14.13 19.58 -3.03
N ASN A 250 -14.61 18.70 -2.15
CA ASN A 250 -16.03 18.44 -1.86
C ASN A 250 -16.89 17.92 -3.04
N THR A 251 -16.28 17.36 -4.09
CA THR A 251 -17.05 16.89 -5.26
C THR A 251 -17.63 15.47 -5.11
N PHE A 252 -17.13 14.69 -4.16
CA PHE A 252 -17.48 13.26 -4.06
C PHE A 252 -18.51 13.03 -2.95
N TYR A 253 -19.74 12.71 -3.33
CA TYR A 253 -20.86 12.50 -2.41
C TYR A 253 -21.04 11.04 -2.01
N SER A 254 -20.46 10.12 -2.77
CA SER A 254 -20.54 8.68 -2.62
C SER A 254 -19.23 8.00 -3.05
N PHE A 255 -19.10 6.72 -2.72
CA PHE A 255 -18.03 5.88 -3.26
C PHE A 255 -18.08 5.74 -4.78
N VAL A 256 -19.28 5.70 -5.36
CA VAL A 256 -19.47 5.63 -6.82
C VAL A 256 -18.84 6.85 -7.51
N ASP A 257 -18.97 8.05 -6.92
CA ASP A 257 -18.33 9.25 -7.47
C ASP A 257 -16.80 9.11 -7.51
N LEU A 258 -16.20 8.52 -6.48
CA LEU A 258 -14.77 8.22 -6.45
C LEU A 258 -14.39 7.16 -7.46
N ALA A 259 -15.12 6.04 -7.50
CA ALA A 259 -14.86 4.96 -8.44
C ALA A 259 -14.86 5.46 -9.89
N VAL A 260 -15.81 6.32 -10.23
CA VAL A 260 -15.90 6.95 -11.55
C VAL A 260 -14.75 7.94 -11.79
N PHE A 261 -14.37 8.72 -10.78
CA PHE A 261 -13.22 9.62 -10.88
C PHE A 261 -11.91 8.86 -11.16
N TYR A 262 -11.76 7.67 -10.55
CA TYR A 262 -10.67 6.73 -10.81
C TYR A 262 -10.94 5.78 -11.99
N ARG A 263 -11.90 6.10 -12.87
CA ARG A 263 -12.18 5.40 -14.13
C ARG A 263 -12.45 3.89 -14.00
N LEU A 264 -13.05 3.46 -12.89
CA LEU A 264 -13.48 2.07 -12.71
C LEU A 264 -14.72 1.78 -13.56
N HIS A 265 -14.54 1.15 -14.72
CA HIS A 265 -15.56 0.92 -15.75
C HIS A 265 -16.72 0.08 -15.23
N GLN A 266 -16.44 -0.91 -14.40
CA GLN A 266 -17.45 -1.76 -13.76
C GLN A 266 -18.43 -0.97 -12.87
N PHE A 267 -18.11 0.25 -12.43
CA PHE A 267 -19.03 1.12 -11.66
C PHE A 267 -19.88 2.06 -12.53
N TYR A 268 -19.64 2.19 -13.83
CA TYR A 268 -20.40 3.09 -14.71
C TYR A 268 -21.90 2.73 -14.83
N PRO A 269 -22.31 1.45 -14.91
CA PRO A 269 -23.73 1.10 -14.93
C PRO A 269 -24.50 1.56 -13.68
N CYS A 270 -23.80 1.69 -12.54
CA CYS A 270 -24.39 2.23 -11.31
C CYS A 270 -24.61 3.75 -11.41
N LYS A 271 -23.77 4.46 -12.16
CA LYS A 271 -23.87 5.91 -12.37
C LYS A 271 -25.09 6.29 -13.21
N ASP A 272 -25.37 5.53 -14.27
CA ASP A 272 -26.52 5.76 -15.15
C ASP A 272 -27.85 5.61 -14.41
N ARG A 273 -27.91 4.67 -13.45
CA ARG A 273 -29.07 4.48 -12.56
C ARG A 273 -29.27 5.65 -11.59
N LEU A 274 -28.19 6.35 -11.23
CA LEU A 274 -28.21 7.48 -10.30
C LEU A 274 -28.38 8.84 -11.00
N GLY A 275 -28.46 8.88 -12.33
CA GLY A 275 -28.66 10.12 -13.10
C GLY A 275 -27.49 11.10 -13.03
N LEU A 276 -26.30 10.64 -12.65
CA LEU A 276 -25.12 11.49 -12.52
C LEU A 276 -24.49 11.69 -13.91
N ARG A 277 -24.37 12.92 -14.39
CA ARG A 277 -23.73 13.22 -15.68
C ARG A 277 -22.21 12.96 -15.61
N PRO A 278 -21.57 12.50 -16.70
CA PRO A 278 -20.10 12.43 -16.76
C PRO A 278 -19.51 13.84 -16.57
N VAL A 279 -18.49 13.93 -15.72
CA VAL A 279 -17.68 15.16 -15.60
C VAL A 279 -16.82 15.18 -16.86
N SER A 280 -17.10 16.11 -17.76
CA SER A 280 -16.28 16.35 -18.95
C SER A 280 -14.85 16.66 -18.47
N GLN A 281 -13.88 15.88 -18.94
CA GLN A 281 -12.44 16.17 -18.75
C GLN A 281 -12.01 17.32 -19.64
#